data_AF-A0A3P6SU85-F1
#
_entry.id   AF-A0A3P6SU85-F1
#
_cell.length_a   1.000
_cell.length_b   1.000
_cell.length_c   1.000
_cell.angle_alpha   90.00
_cell.angle_beta   90.00
_cell.angle_gamma   90.00
#
_symmetry.space_group_name_H-M   'P 1'
#
loop_
_entity.id
_entity.type
_entity.pdbx_description
1 polymer ?
#
loop_
_entity_poly.entity_id
_entity_poly.type
_entity_poly.pdbx_seq_one_letter_code
_entity_poly.pdbx_strand_id
1 'polypeptide(L)'
;MNLDKFEFVQGQSRNKVGGFVVDTKTRPPKPNEFHYRCNYLYGAASLLSSQSSGNSGLETLSKLYLREMKKLCLVEMIRLEKDFGRTVCKRCKKLFIAHLDGTQSVTVRLNKQKQIVRTCLGCGAKKFFLRNSTYLSRNERSQHQAETERHAMIEKLFKSAFERK
;
A
#
# COMPACT_ATOMS: atom_id res chain seq x y z
N MET A 1 -27.36 7.10 25.89
CA MET A 1 -26.05 6.50 25.57
C MET A 1 -25.35 7.46 24.63
N ASN A 2 -24.34 8.16 25.15
CA ASN A 2 -23.69 9.30 24.51
C ASN A 2 -22.83 8.85 23.32
N LEU A 3 -23.01 9.54 22.19
CA LEU A 3 -22.04 9.61 21.10
C LEU A 3 -21.25 10.91 21.32
N ASP A 4 -20.02 10.78 21.81
CA ASP A 4 -19.15 11.93 22.05
C ASP A 4 -18.82 12.63 20.73
N LYS A 5 -19.40 13.82 20.57
CA LYS A 5 -18.93 14.87 19.68
C LYS A 5 -17.55 15.31 20.17
N PHE A 6 -16.50 14.94 19.43
CA PHE A 6 -15.19 15.55 19.60
C PHE A 6 -15.22 16.96 19.00
N GLU A 7 -15.54 17.97 19.82
CA GLU A 7 -15.35 19.38 19.48
C GLU A 7 -13.87 19.74 19.56
N PHE A 8 -13.30 20.19 18.45
CA PHE A 8 -11.90 20.61 18.36
C PHE A 8 -11.80 22.10 18.74
N VAL A 9 -11.39 22.37 19.97
CA VAL A 9 -11.18 23.71 20.51
C VAL A 9 -10.00 24.39 19.80
N GLN A 10 -10.26 25.49 19.08
CA GLN A 10 -9.22 26.36 18.51
C GLN A 10 -8.85 27.47 19.51
N GLY A 11 -7.71 27.33 20.18
CA GLY A 11 -7.07 28.44 20.87
C GLY A 11 -6.39 29.39 19.87
N GLN A 12 -6.96 30.58 19.65
CA GLN A 12 -6.32 31.66 18.90
C GLN A 12 -5.36 32.42 19.83
N SER A 13 -4.06 32.31 19.60
CA SER A 13 -3.11 33.34 20.06
C SER A 13 -2.64 34.11 18.83
N ARG A 14 -3.07 35.37 18.74
CA ARG A 14 -2.69 36.32 17.69
C ARG A 14 -1.43 37.05 18.12
N ASN A 15 -0.33 36.88 17.41
CA ASN A 15 0.74 37.88 17.36
C ASN A 15 1.09 38.15 15.88
N LYS A 16 0.85 39.38 15.44
CA LYS A 16 1.19 39.89 14.11
C LYS A 16 2.52 40.63 14.19
N VAL A 17 3.53 40.20 13.43
CA VAL A 17 4.57 41.09 12.89
C VAL A 17 5.01 40.54 11.53
N GLY A 18 5.00 41.40 10.50
CA GLY A 18 5.76 41.20 9.26
C GLY A 18 5.11 40.29 8.22
N GLY A 19 4.94 40.80 7.00
CA GLY A 19 4.24 40.13 5.90
C GLY A 19 4.93 38.85 5.40
N PHE A 20 4.09 37.95 4.87
CA PHE A 20 4.39 36.61 4.35
C PHE A 20 4.51 35.49 5.40
N VAL A 21 3.37 35.12 5.98
CA VAL A 21 3.22 33.83 6.68
C VAL A 21 3.06 32.75 5.60
N VAL A 22 4.13 32.03 5.29
CA VAL A 22 3.98 30.66 4.78
C VAL A 22 3.36 29.88 5.93
N ASP A 23 2.10 29.48 5.80
CA ASP A 23 1.45 28.57 6.74
C ASP A 23 2.21 27.23 6.71
N THR A 24 3.21 27.10 7.58
CA THR A 24 3.99 25.87 7.79
C THR A 24 3.20 24.82 8.54
N LYS A 25 1.87 24.97 8.67
CA LYS A 25 0.99 23.85 8.90
C LYS A 25 0.80 23.09 7.59
N THR A 26 1.88 22.46 7.12
CA THR A 26 1.88 21.54 5.98
C THR A 26 0.92 20.42 6.32
N ARG A 27 -0.35 20.59 5.95
CA ARG A 27 -1.33 19.50 5.94
C ARG A 27 -0.65 18.39 5.14
N PRO A 28 -0.66 17.13 5.60
CA PRO A 28 -0.07 16.05 4.82
C PRO A 28 -0.64 16.18 3.40
N PRO A 29 0.20 16.11 2.35
CA PRO A 29 -0.26 16.34 1.00
C PRO A 29 -1.45 15.42 0.79
N LYS A 30 -2.63 16.02 0.58
CA LYS A 30 -3.85 15.24 0.34
C LYS A 30 -3.50 14.28 -0.78
N PRO A 31 -3.66 12.96 -0.60
CA PRO A 31 -3.43 12.02 -1.68
C PRO A 31 -4.22 12.52 -2.89
N ASN A 32 -3.53 12.61 -4.03
CA ASN A 32 -4.15 13.06 -5.28
C ASN A 32 -5.49 12.31 -5.44
N GLU A 33 -6.56 13.00 -5.83
CA GLU A 33 -7.90 12.42 -5.98
C GLU A 33 -7.86 11.10 -6.78
N PHE A 34 -6.98 11.03 -7.77
CA PHE A 34 -6.78 9.84 -8.56
C PHE A 34 -6.17 8.65 -7.79
N HIS A 35 -5.29 8.89 -6.81
CA HIS A 35 -4.80 7.83 -5.92
C HIS A 35 -5.94 7.26 -5.08
N TYR A 36 -6.86 8.11 -4.60
CA TYR A 36 -8.06 7.65 -3.91
C TYR A 36 -8.96 6.81 -4.81
N ARG A 37 -9.19 7.26 -6.05
CA ARG A 37 -9.97 6.50 -7.05
C ARG A 37 -9.32 5.14 -7.37
N CYS A 38 -8.00 5.10 -7.54
CA CYS A 38 -7.25 3.85 -7.74
C CYS A 38 -7.41 2.90 -6.55
N ASN A 39 -7.23 3.42 -5.34
CA ASN A 39 -7.34 2.64 -4.10
C ASN A 39 -8.76 2.09 -3.92
N TYR A 40 -9.78 2.91 -4.22
CA TYR A 40 -11.18 2.49 -4.18
C TYR A 40 -11.45 1.34 -5.15
N LEU A 41 -11.05 1.49 -6.42
CA LEU A 41 -11.24 0.45 -7.44
C LEU A 41 -10.51 -0.85 -7.06
N TYR A 42 -9.29 -0.75 -6.52
CA TYR A 42 -8.55 -1.92 -6.05
C TYR A 42 -9.23 -2.59 -4.85
N GLY A 43 -9.70 -1.80 -3.87
CA GLY A 43 -10.40 -2.30 -2.69
C GLY A 43 -11.70 -3.02 -3.05
N ALA A 44 -12.51 -2.41 -3.92
CA ALA A 44 -13.73 -3.02 -4.45
C ALA A 44 -13.43 -4.32 -5.20
N ALA A 45 -12.40 -4.33 -6.05
CA ALA A 45 -11.97 -5.54 -6.73
C ALA A 45 -11.54 -6.64 -5.76
N SER A 46 -10.81 -6.28 -4.70
CA SER A 46 -10.33 -7.22 -3.68
C SER A 46 -11.47 -7.86 -2.91
N LEU A 47 -12.45 -7.07 -2.49
CA LEU A 47 -13.64 -7.55 -1.78
C LEU A 47 -14.46 -8.53 -2.63
N LEU A 48 -14.69 -8.19 -3.90
CA LEU A 48 -15.43 -9.07 -4.81
C LEU A 48 -14.67 -10.37 -5.11
N SER A 49 -13.35 -10.29 -5.22
CA SER A 49 -12.52 -11.47 -5.40
C SER A 49 -12.57 -12.38 -4.16
N SER A 50 -12.50 -11.84 -2.94
CA SER A 50 -12.53 -12.67 -1.73
C SER A 50 -13.87 -13.39 -1.52
N GLN A 51 -14.97 -12.78 -1.96
CA GLN A 51 -16.32 -13.37 -1.92
C GLN A 51 -16.59 -14.39 -3.04
N SER A 52 -15.69 -14.53 -4.01
CA SER A 52 -15.90 -15.39 -5.18
C SER A 52 -15.52 -16.85 -4.90
N SER A 53 -16.46 -17.68 -4.44
CA SER A 53 -16.30 -19.12 -4.17
C SER A 53 -16.47 -20.02 -5.43
N GLY A 54 -15.75 -19.72 -6.52
CA GLY A 54 -15.59 -20.67 -7.65
C GLY A 54 -16.47 -20.50 -8.89
N ASN A 55 -17.42 -19.55 -8.94
CA ASN A 55 -18.15 -19.11 -10.15
C ASN A 55 -18.73 -17.70 -9.91
N SER A 56 -18.93 -16.76 -10.84
CA SER A 56 -18.46 -16.48 -12.22
C SER A 56 -18.73 -14.99 -12.55
N GLY A 57 -19.69 -14.33 -11.88
CA GLY A 57 -19.97 -12.89 -12.00
C GLY A 57 -19.06 -11.99 -11.15
N LEU A 58 -18.90 -12.28 -9.85
CA LEU A 58 -18.11 -11.44 -8.93
C LEU A 58 -16.63 -11.37 -9.33
N GLU A 59 -16.05 -12.50 -9.77
CA GLU A 59 -14.70 -12.51 -10.32
C GLU A 59 -14.59 -11.66 -11.60
N THR A 60 -15.61 -11.69 -12.45
CA THR A 60 -15.66 -10.89 -13.69
C THR A 60 -15.76 -9.41 -13.37
N LEU A 61 -16.58 -9.02 -12.39
CA LEU A 61 -16.71 -7.65 -11.91
C LEU A 61 -15.41 -7.16 -11.23
N SER A 62 -14.76 -8.03 -10.45
CA SER A 62 -13.44 -7.74 -9.88
C SER A 62 -12.39 -7.47 -10.96
N LYS A 63 -12.35 -8.30 -12.01
CA LYS A 63 -11.48 -8.08 -13.18
C LYS A 63 -11.82 -6.77 -13.91
N LEU A 64 -13.10 -6.40 -13.99
CA LEU A 64 -13.55 -5.14 -14.58
C LEU A 64 -13.00 -3.94 -13.80
N TYR A 65 -13.16 -3.91 -12.47
CA TYR A 65 -12.60 -2.82 -11.65
C TYR A 65 -11.08 -2.70 -11.79
N LEU A 66 -10.35 -3.81 -11.89
CA LEU A 66 -8.91 -3.76 -12.15
C LEU A 66 -8.55 -3.27 -13.55
N ARG A 67 -9.40 -3.49 -14.55
CA ARG A 67 -9.21 -2.91 -15.90
C ARG A 67 -9.44 -1.41 -15.86
N GLU A 68 -10.51 -0.95 -15.21
CA GLU A 68 -10.81 0.48 -15.06
C GLU A 68 -9.73 1.20 -14.24
N MET A 69 -9.24 0.59 -13.16
CA MET A 69 -8.11 1.13 -12.40
C MET A 69 -6.88 1.32 -13.29
N LYS A 70 -6.55 0.33 -14.13
CA LYS A 70 -5.41 0.43 -15.04
C LYS A 70 -5.60 1.47 -16.12
N LYS A 71 -6.81 1.63 -16.66
CA LYS A 71 -7.14 2.70 -17.61
C LYS A 71 -6.97 4.07 -16.95
N LEU A 72 -7.49 4.24 -15.74
CA LEU A 72 -7.34 5.47 -14.98
C LEU A 72 -5.86 5.81 -14.74
N CYS A 73 -5.03 4.83 -14.36
CA CYS A 73 -3.58 5.06 -14.24
C CYS A 73 -2.91 5.48 -15.57
N LEU A 74 -3.38 4.96 -16.71
CA LEU A 74 -2.82 5.32 -18.02
C LEU A 74 -3.22 6.73 -18.44
N VAL A 75 -4.50 7.08 -18.29
CA VAL A 75 -5.04 8.41 -18.64
C VAL A 75 -4.39 9.49 -17.79
N GLU A 76 -4.30 9.26 -16.48
CA GLU A 76 -3.78 10.24 -15.52
C GLU A 76 -2.24 10.21 -15.37
N MET A 77 -1.56 9.38 -16.19
CA MET A 77 -0.11 9.16 -16.12
C MET A 77 0.40 8.81 -14.71
N ILE A 78 -0.40 8.07 -13.94
CA ILE A 78 -0.07 7.68 -12.57
C ILE A 78 0.74 6.40 -12.57
N ARG A 79 1.92 6.48 -11.96
CA ARG A 79 2.73 5.30 -11.71
C ARG A 79 2.18 4.51 -10.53
N LEU A 80 1.50 3.40 -10.84
CA LEU A 80 1.03 2.47 -9.82
C LEU A 80 2.20 1.89 -9.02
N GLU A 81 2.03 1.73 -7.70
CA GLU A 81 3.04 1.09 -6.88
C GLU A 81 3.27 -0.37 -7.31
N LYS A 82 4.52 -0.81 -7.17
CA LYS A 82 4.93 -2.14 -7.61
C LYS A 82 4.16 -3.25 -6.90
N ASP A 83 3.69 -3.01 -5.68
CA ASP A 83 3.00 -4.00 -4.86
C ASP A 83 1.60 -4.35 -5.37
N PHE A 84 0.83 -3.37 -5.85
CA PHE A 84 -0.42 -3.66 -6.59
C PHE A 84 -0.14 -4.47 -7.86
N GLY A 85 0.93 -4.11 -8.57
CA GLY A 85 1.38 -4.85 -9.74
C GLY A 85 1.71 -6.30 -9.41
N ARG A 86 2.15 -6.63 -8.19
CA ARG A 86 2.51 -7.98 -7.74
C ARG A 86 1.30 -8.84 -7.38
N THR A 87 0.18 -8.24 -6.98
CA THR A 87 -1.05 -8.94 -6.56
C THR A 87 -2.03 -9.21 -7.70
N VAL A 88 -1.86 -8.62 -8.89
CA VAL A 88 -2.78 -8.80 -10.03
C VAL A 88 -2.17 -9.66 -11.13
N CYS A 89 -2.85 -10.68 -11.64
CA CYS A 89 -2.36 -11.44 -12.80
C CYS A 89 -2.14 -10.54 -14.04
N LYS A 90 -1.00 -10.71 -14.73
CA LYS A 90 -0.67 -9.89 -15.92
C LYS A 90 -1.61 -10.15 -17.10
N ARG A 91 -2.08 -11.39 -17.26
CA ARG A 91 -2.92 -11.86 -18.38
C ARG A 91 -4.41 -11.69 -18.05
N CYS A 92 -4.98 -12.54 -17.20
CA CYS A 92 -6.43 -12.57 -16.94
C CYS A 92 -6.93 -11.53 -15.91
N LYS A 93 -6.04 -10.73 -15.33
CA LYS A 93 -6.35 -9.73 -14.28
C LYS A 93 -7.02 -10.30 -13.01
N LYS A 94 -6.98 -11.62 -12.77
CA LYS A 94 -7.38 -12.23 -11.49
C LYS A 94 -6.48 -11.71 -10.36
N LEU A 95 -7.06 -11.38 -9.20
CA LEU A 95 -6.32 -11.02 -7.98
C LEU A 95 -5.73 -12.26 -7.30
N PHE A 96 -4.58 -12.06 -6.69
CA PHE A 96 -3.87 -13.03 -5.87
C PHE A 96 -4.21 -12.79 -4.40
N ILE A 97 -5.37 -13.30 -3.99
CA ILE A 97 -5.89 -13.21 -2.62
C ILE A 97 -5.96 -14.62 -2.02
N ALA A 98 -5.70 -14.71 -0.72
CA ALA A 98 -5.95 -15.91 0.07
C ALA A 98 -7.42 -15.94 0.49
N HIS A 99 -8.10 -17.05 0.23
CA HIS A 99 -9.49 -17.23 0.61
C HIS A 99 -9.58 -18.03 1.92
N LEU A 100 -10.65 -17.80 2.69
CA LEU A 100 -10.90 -18.45 3.99
C LEU A 100 -11.12 -19.95 3.87
N ASP A 101 -11.67 -20.40 2.74
CA ASP A 101 -11.87 -21.81 2.37
C ASP A 101 -10.58 -22.53 1.96
N GLY A 102 -9.42 -21.86 2.07
CA GLY A 102 -8.13 -22.39 1.65
C GLY A 102 -7.90 -22.33 0.14
N THR A 103 -8.86 -21.83 -0.64
CA THR A 103 -8.71 -21.68 -2.09
C THR A 103 -7.59 -20.69 -2.40
N GLN A 104 -6.64 -21.11 -3.24
CA GLN A 104 -5.54 -20.26 -3.69
C GLN A 104 -5.76 -19.82 -5.13
N SER A 105 -5.48 -18.55 -5.40
CA SER A 105 -5.53 -17.95 -6.74
C SER A 105 -4.15 -17.93 -7.44
N VAL A 106 -3.09 -18.22 -6.69
CA VAL A 106 -1.70 -18.20 -7.13
C VAL A 106 -0.89 -19.29 -6.43
N THR A 107 0.06 -19.88 -7.15
CA THR A 107 1.11 -20.72 -6.55
C THR A 107 2.42 -19.96 -6.54
N VAL A 108 3.15 -20.02 -5.43
CA VAL A 108 4.46 -19.39 -5.26
C VAL A 108 5.52 -20.48 -5.11
N ARG A 109 6.56 -20.44 -5.93
CA ARG A 109 7.70 -21.39 -5.87
C ARG A 109 9.01 -20.65 -6.09
N LEU A 110 10.10 -21.19 -5.56
CA LEU A 110 11.45 -20.75 -5.89
C LEU A 110 11.97 -21.56 -7.08
N ASN A 111 12.50 -20.91 -8.12
CA ASN A 111 13.14 -21.63 -9.23
C ASN A 111 14.62 -21.92 -8.94
N LYS A 112 15.27 -22.68 -9.84
CA LYS A 112 16.71 -23.00 -9.76
C LYS A 112 17.61 -21.76 -9.71
N GLN A 113 17.16 -20.64 -10.28
CA GLN A 113 17.86 -19.35 -10.27
C GLN A 113 17.56 -18.51 -9.01
N LYS A 114 16.97 -19.10 -7.97
CA LYS A 114 16.59 -18.42 -6.71
C LYS A 114 15.63 -17.23 -6.91
N GLN A 115 14.81 -17.29 -7.96
CA GLN A 115 13.75 -16.31 -8.23
C GLN A 115 12.41 -16.81 -7.71
N ILE A 116 11.63 -15.90 -7.13
CA ILE A 116 10.26 -16.18 -6.71
C ILE A 116 9.38 -16.18 -7.96
N VAL A 117 8.82 -17.34 -8.28
CA VAL A 117 7.89 -17.55 -9.39
C VAL A 117 6.47 -17.58 -8.85
N ARG A 118 5.66 -16.61 -9.24
CA ARG A 118 4.21 -16.60 -8.99
C ARG A 118 3.47 -17.07 -10.23
N THR A 119 2.72 -18.16 -10.12
CA THR A 119 1.95 -18.76 -11.22
C THR A 119 0.47 -18.58 -10.95
N CYS A 120 -0.24 -17.92 -11.86
CA CYS A 120 -1.68 -17.75 -11.76
C CYS A 120 -2.39 -19.09 -12.00
N LEU A 121 -3.19 -19.54 -11.04
CA LEU A 121 -3.93 -20.81 -11.17
C LEU A 121 -5.10 -20.73 -12.16
N GLY A 122 -5.61 -19.52 -12.44
CA GLY A 122 -6.71 -19.34 -13.40
C GLY A 122 -6.29 -19.30 -14.88
N CYS A 123 -5.03 -18.99 -15.21
CA CYS A 123 -4.61 -18.88 -16.64
C CYS A 123 -3.17 -19.33 -16.92
N GLY A 124 -2.46 -19.87 -15.94
CA GLY A 124 -1.08 -20.35 -16.05
C GLY A 124 -0.01 -19.26 -16.21
N ALA A 125 -0.38 -17.98 -16.28
CA ALA A 125 0.59 -16.91 -16.47
C ALA A 125 1.57 -16.81 -15.29
N LYS A 126 2.87 -16.74 -15.60
CA LYS A 126 3.96 -16.68 -14.62
C LYS A 126 4.53 -15.26 -14.48
N LYS A 127 4.89 -14.90 -13.26
CA LYS A 127 5.71 -13.73 -12.93
C LYS A 127 6.94 -14.17 -12.18
N PHE A 128 8.07 -13.56 -12.51
CA PHE A 128 9.37 -13.84 -11.93
C PHE A 128 9.79 -12.62 -11.14
N PHE A 129 10.20 -12.82 -9.89
CA PHE A 129 10.71 -11.77 -9.03
C PHE A 129 12.08 -12.20 -8.53
N LEU A 130 13.07 -11.33 -8.71
CA LEU A 130 14.37 -11.49 -8.07
C LEU A 130 14.19 -11.42 -6.56
N ARG A 131 14.81 -12.36 -5.84
CA ARG A 131 14.88 -12.28 -4.38
C ARG A 131 15.92 -11.22 -4.02
N ASN A 132 15.46 -10.08 -3.53
CA ASN A 132 16.33 -9.04 -2.99
C ASN A 132 15.97 -8.82 -1.51
N SER A 133 16.85 -9.25 -0.61
CA SER A 133 16.67 -9.13 0.84
C SER A 133 16.85 -7.70 1.36
N THR A 134 17.47 -6.82 0.59
CA THR A 134 17.69 -5.41 0.97
C THR A 134 16.70 -4.47 0.27
N TYR A 135 15.74 -5.02 -0.49
CA TYR A 135 14.74 -4.21 -1.17
C TYR A 135 13.72 -3.65 -0.18
N LEU A 136 13.61 -2.33 -0.14
CA LEU A 136 12.53 -1.60 0.52
C LEU A 136 11.73 -0.82 -0.54
N SER A 137 10.40 -0.96 -0.49
CA SER A 137 9.48 -0.11 -1.26
C SER A 137 9.62 1.36 -0.85
N ARG A 138 9.05 2.28 -1.63
CA ARG A 138 9.13 3.71 -1.32
C ARG A 138 8.56 4.03 0.07
N ASN A 139 7.43 3.42 0.41
CA ASN A 139 6.75 3.63 1.68
C ASN A 139 7.51 2.98 2.83
N GLU A 140 8.04 1.76 2.62
CA GLU A 140 8.86 1.06 3.62
C GLU A 140 10.18 1.78 3.90
N ARG A 141 10.79 2.46 2.91
CA ARG A 141 12.02 3.24 3.13
C ARG A 141 11.82 4.33 4.17
N SER A 142 10.75 5.12 4.04
CA SER A 142 10.47 6.21 4.99
C SER A 142 10.23 5.68 6.40
N GLN A 143 9.50 4.57 6.53
CA GLN A 143 9.27 3.91 7.82
C GLN A 143 10.58 3.35 8.41
N HIS A 144 11.37 2.67 7.59
CA HIS A 144 12.66 2.10 7.98
C HIS A 144 13.64 3.18 8.43
N GLN A 145 13.66 4.34 7.77
CA GLN A 145 14.53 5.46 8.13
C GLN A 145 14.15 6.03 9.50
N ALA A 146 12.86 6.29 9.73
CA ALA A 146 12.36 6.75 11.03
C ALA A 146 12.61 5.72 12.15
N GLU A 147 12.51 4.42 11.84
CA GLU A 147 12.82 3.35 12.79
C GLU A 147 14.31 3.27 13.13
N THR A 148 15.17 3.42 12.13
CA THR A 148 16.64 3.46 12.30
C THR A 148 17.05 4.66 13.16
N GLU A 149 16.45 5.83 12.91
CA GLU A 149 16.69 7.05 13.71
C GLU A 149 16.25 6.88 15.16
N ARG A 150 15.06 6.28 15.39
CA ARG A 150 14.59 5.94 16.74
C ARG A 150 15.54 4.99 17.45
N HIS A 151 16.00 3.93 16.78
CA HIS A 151 16.97 2.99 17.36
C HIS A 151 18.30 3.67 17.71
N ALA A 152 18.84 4.50 16.82
CA ALA A 152 20.09 5.24 17.09
C ALA A 152 19.93 6.22 18.27
N MET A 153 18.76 6.85 18.42
CA MET A 153 18.45 7.71 19.57
C MET A 153 18.41 6.91 20.88
N ILE A 154 17.75 5.76 20.88
CA ILE A 154 17.69 4.86 22.06
C ILE A 154 19.10 4.41 22.44
N GLU A 155 19.93 3.99 21.48
CA GLU A 155 21.29 3.53 21.73
C GLU A 155 22.17 4.64 22.34
N LYS A 156 22.04 5.88 21.84
CA LYS A 156 22.73 7.05 22.41
C LYS A 156 22.29 7.33 23.84
N LEU A 157 20.99 7.23 24.14
CA LEU A 157 20.47 7.41 25.50
C LEU A 157 21.04 6.36 26.46
N PHE A 158 21.05 5.08 26.05
CA PHE A 158 21.63 4.00 26.85
C PHE A 158 23.13 4.20 27.13
N LYS A 159 23.92 4.55 26.12
CA LYS A 159 25.36 4.84 26.28
C LYS A 159 25.59 6.01 27.25
N SER A 160 24.84 7.10 27.08
CA SER A 160 24.96 8.29 27.94
C SER A 160 24.52 8.08 29.39
N ALA A 161 23.70 7.05 29.66
CA ALA A 161 23.27 6.68 31.01
C ALA A 161 24.28 5.77 31.70
N PHE A 162 25.07 5.00 30.93
CA PHE A 162 26.09 4.09 31.45
C PHE A 162 27.42 4.82 31.72
N GLU A 163 27.78 5.80 30.90
CA GLU A 163 29.01 6.62 31.07
C GLU A 163 28.94 7.64 32.23
N ARG A 164 27.78 7.82 32.86
CA ARG A 164 27.59 8.69 34.05
C ARG A 164 27.74 7.96 35.39
N LYS A 165 28.21 6.71 35.38
CA LYS A 165 28.59 5.92 36.56
C LYS A 165 30.09 5.71 36.58
#